data_AF-A0AB36RAT7-F1
#
_entry.id   AF-A0AB36RAT7-F1
#
_cell.length_a   1.000
_cell.length_b   1.000
_cell.length_c   1.000
_cell.angle_alpha   90.00
_cell.angle_beta   90.00
_cell.angle_gamma   90.00
#
_symmetry.space_group_name_H-M   'P 1'
#
loop_
_entity.id
_entity.type
_entity.pdbx_description
1 polymer ?
#
loop_
_entity_poly.entity_id
_entity_poly.type
_entity_poly.pdbx_seq_one_letter_code
_entity_poly.pdbx_strand_id
1 'polypeptide(L)'
;MLNKMMSMNQKATRNGLYGRPPATTKTVPVKLTSVRPQPKPVRVVRLYDEKRKANELFWIRKLERAGLTEGNSQVVKLMKDNYRRRYGERV
;
A
#
# COMPACT_ATOMS: atom_id res chain seq x y z
N MET A 1 -31.47 -42.55 -43.05
CA MET A 1 -31.05 -42.08 -41.70
C MET A 1 -30.33 -43.22 -40.99
N LEU A 2 -29.00 -43.19 -40.97
CA LEU A 2 -28.13 -43.84 -39.98
C LEU A 2 -26.70 -43.51 -40.39
N ASN A 3 -25.95 -42.80 -39.55
CA ASN A 3 -24.53 -43.06 -39.36
C ASN A 3 -24.08 -42.45 -38.04
N LYS A 4 -24.02 -43.35 -37.06
CA LYS A 4 -23.53 -43.15 -35.71
C LYS A 4 -22.02 -43.42 -35.76
N MET A 5 -21.20 -42.37 -35.83
CA MET A 5 -19.76 -42.48 -35.55
C MET A 5 -19.34 -41.32 -34.64
N MET A 6 -19.52 -41.55 -33.34
CA MET A 6 -18.65 -40.92 -32.35
C MET A 6 -17.31 -41.63 -32.41
N SER A 7 -16.26 -40.95 -32.88
CA SER A 7 -14.88 -41.35 -32.62
C SER A 7 -14.25 -40.30 -31.71
N MET A 8 -14.46 -40.47 -30.41
CA MET A 8 -13.68 -39.80 -29.38
C MET A 8 -12.21 -40.23 -29.50
N ASN A 9 -11.35 -39.36 -30.01
CA ASN A 9 -9.91 -39.57 -29.94
C ASN A 9 -9.40 -39.03 -28.60
N GLN A 10 -9.71 -39.77 -27.52
CA GLN A 10 -9.08 -39.58 -26.22
C GLN A 10 -7.62 -40.02 -26.31
N LYS A 11 -6.74 -39.15 -26.83
CA LYS A 11 -5.32 -39.25 -26.52
C LYS A 11 -5.13 -38.81 -25.07
N ALA A 12 -5.32 -39.78 -24.19
CA ALA A 12 -4.81 -39.75 -22.83
C ALA A 12 -3.28 -39.60 -22.90
N THR A 13 -2.78 -38.37 -22.92
CA THR A 13 -1.39 -38.08 -22.60
C THR A 13 -1.23 -38.28 -21.10
N ARG A 14 -1.14 -39.56 -20.70
CA ARG A 14 -0.72 -39.95 -19.37
C ARG A 14 0.73 -39.49 -19.24
N ASN A 15 0.92 -38.30 -18.65
CA ASN A 15 2.25 -37.79 -18.31
C ASN A 15 2.92 -38.84 -17.42
N GLY A 16 3.85 -39.59 -18.02
CA GLY A 16 4.79 -40.42 -17.32
C GLY A 16 5.64 -39.52 -16.43
N LEU A 17 5.25 -39.42 -15.17
CA LEU A 17 6.18 -39.13 -14.08
C LEU A 17 7.31 -40.16 -14.23
N TYR A 18 8.56 -39.68 -14.28
CA TYR A 18 9.79 -40.46 -14.47
C TYR A 18 10.18 -40.81 -15.93
N GLY A 19 10.21 -39.81 -16.81
CA GLY A 19 11.01 -39.85 -18.03
C GLY A 19 12.22 -38.91 -17.91
N ARG A 20 13.45 -39.44 -17.88
CA ARG A 20 14.69 -38.65 -17.97
C ARG A 20 14.68 -37.88 -19.30
N PRO A 21 14.72 -36.53 -19.32
CA PRO A 21 14.69 -35.80 -20.58
C PRO A 21 15.97 -36.14 -21.38
N PRO A 22 15.87 -36.29 -22.72
CA PRO A 22 17.04 -36.55 -23.55
C PRO A 22 18.05 -35.41 -23.40
N ALA A 23 19.29 -35.78 -23.05
CA ALA A 23 20.39 -34.85 -22.90
C ALA A 23 20.84 -34.35 -24.27
N THR A 24 20.19 -33.31 -24.81
CA THR A 24 20.67 -32.50 -25.95
C THR A 24 19.69 -31.37 -26.29
N THR A 25 19.23 -30.62 -25.31
CA THR A 25 18.71 -29.26 -25.57
C THR A 25 19.71 -28.29 -24.98
N LYS A 26 20.47 -27.61 -25.86
CA LYS A 26 21.35 -26.50 -25.47
C LYS A 26 20.51 -25.50 -24.70
N THR A 27 20.80 -25.32 -23.41
CA THR A 27 20.14 -24.37 -22.53
C THR A 27 20.45 -22.96 -23.04
N VAL A 28 19.57 -22.39 -23.85
CA VAL A 28 19.69 -20.99 -24.25
C VAL A 28 19.34 -20.15 -23.02
N PRO A 29 20.24 -19.28 -22.52
CA PRO A 29 19.93 -18.44 -21.38
C PRO A 29 18.77 -17.51 -21.76
N VAL A 30 17.61 -17.74 -21.15
CA VAL A 30 16.49 -16.80 -21.23
C VAL A 30 16.92 -15.55 -20.48
N LYS A 31 17.12 -14.43 -21.19
CA LYS A 31 17.34 -13.13 -20.55
C LYS A 31 16.09 -12.81 -19.73
N LEU A 32 16.18 -13.00 -18.42
CA LEU A 32 15.22 -12.46 -17.46
C LEU A 32 15.41 -10.94 -17.46
N THR A 33 14.70 -10.24 -18.33
CA THR A 33 14.51 -8.80 -18.21
C THR A 33 13.63 -8.56 -16.99
N SER A 34 14.26 -8.61 -15.80
CA SER A 34 13.69 -8.17 -14.54
C SER A 34 13.53 -6.65 -14.60
N VAL A 35 12.54 -6.19 -15.36
CA VAL A 35 12.14 -4.78 -15.35
C VAL A 35 11.40 -4.60 -14.04
N ARG A 36 12.08 -4.02 -13.04
CA ARG A 36 11.40 -3.57 -11.82
C ARG A 36 10.26 -2.65 -12.25
N PRO A 37 9.01 -2.89 -11.82
CA PRO A 37 7.91 -2.00 -12.14
C PRO A 37 8.29 -0.60 -11.66
N GLN A 38 8.27 0.36 -12.58
CA GLN A 38 8.60 1.75 -12.25
C GLN A 38 7.62 2.25 -11.19
N PRO A 39 8.10 2.91 -10.12
CA PRO A 39 7.22 3.42 -9.08
C PRO A 39 6.26 4.42 -9.70
N LYS A 40 4.96 4.12 -9.64
CA LYS A 40 3.92 5.08 -10.03
C LYS A 40 4.00 6.27 -9.07
N PRO A 41 3.92 7.52 -9.55
CA PRO A 41 3.86 8.67 -8.67
C PRO A 41 2.62 8.57 -7.79
N VAL A 42 2.84 8.32 -6.49
CA VAL A 42 1.76 8.35 -5.51
C VAL A 42 1.48 9.80 -5.20
N ARG A 43 0.29 10.27 -5.56
CA ARG A 43 -0.17 11.61 -5.18
C ARG A 43 -0.41 11.62 -3.67
N VAL A 44 0.51 12.23 -2.91
CA VAL A 44 0.34 12.42 -1.47
C VAL A 44 -0.75 13.46 -1.27
N VAL A 45 -2.00 13.01 -1.15
CA VAL A 45 -3.11 13.85 -0.74
C VAL A 45 -2.93 14.11 0.76
N ARG A 46 -2.64 15.35 1.15
CA ARG A 46 -2.69 15.75 2.56
C ARG A 46 -4.15 15.67 3.01
N LEU A 47 -4.54 14.50 3.50
CA LEU A 47 -5.80 14.31 4.22
C LEU A 47 -5.62 14.99 5.57
N TYR A 48 -5.95 16.28 5.64
CA TYR A 48 -6.09 16.95 6.91
C TYR A 48 -7.26 16.32 7.65
N ASP A 49 -6.96 15.52 8.68
CA ASP A 49 -7.99 14.91 9.50
C ASP A 49 -8.67 16.00 10.35
N GLU A 50 -9.82 16.47 9.89
CA GLU A 50 -10.61 17.52 10.54
C GLU A 50 -10.97 17.15 11.98
N LYS A 51 -11.20 15.85 12.26
CA LYS A 51 -11.49 15.37 13.62
C LYS A 51 -10.28 15.56 14.53
N ARG A 52 -9.08 15.30 14.01
CA ARG A 52 -7.83 15.50 14.74
C ARG A 52 -7.58 16.98 15.02
N LYS A 53 -7.84 17.85 14.03
CA LYS A 53 -7.76 19.31 14.21
C LYS A 53 -8.70 19.79 15.30
N ALA A 54 -9.96 19.33 15.31
CA ALA A 54 -10.93 19.68 16.34
C ALA A 54 -10.52 19.20 17.74
N ASN A 55 -10.02 17.97 17.85
CA ASN A 55 -9.54 17.42 19.13
C ASN A 55 -8.34 18.19 19.69
N GLU A 56 -7.33 18.51 18.87
CA GLU A 56 -6.17 19.28 19.32
C GLU A 56 -6.59 20.69 19.80
N LEU A 57 -7.52 21.34 19.09
CA LEU A 57 -8.07 22.64 19.49
C LEU A 57 -8.85 22.55 20.82
N PHE A 58 -9.64 21.49 21.02
CA PHE A 58 -10.36 21.26 22.27
C PHE A 58 -9.41 21.18 23.46
N TRP A 59 -8.32 20.42 23.35
CA TRP A 59 -7.35 20.27 24.43
C TRP A 59 -6.60 21.56 24.73
N ILE A 60 -6.18 22.31 23.72
CA ILE A 60 -5.55 23.64 23.91
C ILE A 60 -6.49 24.54 24.72
N ARG A 61 -7.74 24.69 24.28
CA ARG A 61 -8.74 25.52 24.97
C ARG A 61 -9.04 25.03 26.39
N LYS A 62 -9.04 23.72 26.62
CA LYS A 62 -9.24 23.14 27.96
C LYS A 62 -8.10 23.52 28.91
N LEU A 63 -6.86 23.47 28.43
CA LEU A 63 -5.69 23.87 29.22
C LEU A 63 -5.68 25.38 29.50
N GLU A 64 -6.04 26.21 28.51
CA GLU A 64 -6.17 27.65 28.70
C GLU A 64 -7.26 28.02 29.72
N ARG A 65 -8.40 27.33 29.68
CA ARG A 65 -9.45 27.49 30.70
C ARG A 65 -9.00 27.08 32.10
N ALA A 66 -8.05 26.16 32.20
CA ALA A 66 -7.41 25.79 33.46
C ALA A 66 -6.32 26.80 33.89
N GLY A 67 -6.12 27.90 33.16
CA GLY A 67 -5.14 28.95 33.46
C GLY A 67 -3.72 28.65 32.96
N LEU A 68 -3.55 27.60 32.14
CA LEU A 68 -2.27 27.27 31.54
C LEU A 68 -2.07 28.08 30.26
N THR A 69 -0.96 28.78 30.16
CA THR A 69 -0.57 29.63 29.05
C THR A 69 0.81 29.20 28.53
N GLU A 70 1.21 29.73 27.37
CA GLU A 70 2.54 29.48 26.81
C GLU A 70 3.68 29.97 27.73
N GLY A 71 3.41 30.93 28.61
CA GLY A 71 4.37 31.50 29.55
C GLY A 71 4.58 30.65 30.81
N ASN A 72 3.58 29.87 31.22
CA ASN A 72 3.65 29.07 32.45
C ASN A 72 3.67 27.54 32.19
N SER A 73 3.37 27.09 30.97
CA SER A 73 3.30 25.67 30.62
C SER A 73 3.94 25.37 29.26
N GLN A 74 5.04 24.60 29.30
CA GLN A 74 5.72 24.14 28.08
C GLN A 74 4.81 23.24 27.22
N VAL A 75 3.87 22.52 27.85
CA VAL A 75 2.92 21.65 27.15
C VAL A 75 2.00 22.47 26.24
N VAL A 76 1.45 23.57 26.76
CA VAL A 76 0.57 24.46 25.96
C VAL A 76 1.33 25.04 24.78
N LYS A 77 2.56 25.51 25.00
CA LYS A 77 3.44 26.01 23.93
C LYS A 77 3.68 24.95 22.85
N LEU A 78 4.05 23.74 23.24
CA LEU A 78 4.28 22.63 22.31
C LEU A 78 3.03 22.28 21.50
N MET A 79 1.85 22.26 22.14
CA MET A 79 0.59 21.96 21.46
C MET A 79 0.24 23.03 20.43
N LYS A 80 0.37 24.31 20.76
CA LYS A 80 0.11 25.42 19.83
C LYS A 80 1.10 25.46 18.68
N ASP A 81 2.39 25.22 18.95
CA ASP A 81 3.42 25.12 17.91
C ASP A 81 3.13 23.97 16.94
N ASN A 82 2.75 22.81 17.46
CA ASN A 82 2.40 21.66 16.63
C ASN A 82 1.10 21.89 15.84
N TYR A 83 0.11 22.53 16.44
CA TYR A 83 -1.12 22.92 15.75
C TYR A 83 -0.80 23.84 14.57
N ARG A 84 0.04 24.86 14.78
CA ARG A 84 0.47 25.78 13.73
C ARG A 84 1.30 25.08 12.65
N ARG A 85 2.22 24.21 13.02
CA ARG A 85 3.02 23.43 12.05
C ARG A 85 2.16 22.53 11.18
N ARG A 86 1.13 21.90 11.77
CA ARG A 86 0.26 20.97 11.05
C ARG A 86 -0.78 21.67 10.19
N TYR A 87 -1.47 22.68 10.72
CA TYR A 87 -2.63 23.29 10.05
C TYR A 87 -2.39 24.71 9.53
N GLY A 88 -1.26 25.34 9.85
CA GLY A 88 -0.93 26.70 9.42
C GLY A 88 -1.62 27.82 10.22
N GLU A 89 -2.44 27.47 11.21
CA GLU A 89 -3.26 28.40 11.98
C GLU A 89 -2.67 28.70 13.37
N ARG A 90 -2.97 29.89 13.90
CA ARG A 90 -2.63 30.28 15.28
C ARG A 90 -3.84 30.04 16.19
N VAL A 91 -3.57 29.59 17.42
CA VAL A 91 -4.57 29.31 18.47
C VAL A 91 -4.11 29.99 19.75
#